data_AF-A0A838VK29-F1
#
_entry.id   AF-A0A838VK29-F1
#
_cell.length_a   1.000
_cell.length_b   1.000
_cell.length_c   1.000
_cell.angle_alpha   90.00
_cell.angle_beta   90.00
_cell.angle_gamma   90.00
#
_symmetry.space_group_name_H-M   'P 1'
#
loop_
_entity.id
_entity.type
_entity.pdbx_description
1 polymer ?
#
loop_
_entity_poly.entity_id
_entity_poly.type
_entity_poly.pdbx_seq_one_letter_code
_entity_poly.pdbx_strand_id
1 'polypeptide(L)' 'MQINKTKERRPTSEDIPAQYLDYPASQEDMFPHPDSDLSYYHSVDTLKRKVAFIAGTDSGIGRAVAE' A
#
# COMPACT_ATOMS: atom_id res chain seq x y z
N MET A 1 -1.18 6.83 -27.29
CA MET A 1 -1.77 7.00 -25.95
C MET A 1 -0.69 7.60 -25.06
N GLN A 2 -0.76 8.89 -24.78
CA GLN A 2 0.19 9.55 -23.88
C GLN A 2 -0.20 9.18 -22.44
N ILE A 3 0.62 8.38 -21.78
CA ILE A 3 0.54 8.13 -20.34
C ILE A 3 1.07 9.39 -19.65
N ASN A 4 0.15 10.27 -19.24
CA ASN A 4 0.45 11.33 -18.29
C ASN A 4 0.85 10.66 -16.97
N LYS A 5 2.15 10.43 -16.76
CA LYS A 5 2.70 10.08 -15.45
C LYS A 5 2.63 11.33 -14.57
N THR A 6 1.51 11.54 -13.89
CA THR A 6 1.52 12.36 -12.68
C THR A 6 2.56 11.75 -11.75
N LYS A 7 3.58 12.53 -11.38
CA LYS A 7 4.71 12.02 -10.58
C LYS A 7 4.20 11.74 -9.17
N GLU A 8 3.92 10.46 -8.87
CA GLU A 8 3.53 10.00 -7.54
C GLU A 8 4.60 10.43 -6.51
N ARG A 9 4.15 10.98 -5.39
CA ARG A 9 5.05 11.43 -4.32
C ARG A 9 5.50 10.21 -3.52
N ARG A 10 6.81 9.93 -3.53
CA ARG A 10 7.44 8.95 -2.65
C ARG A 10 8.17 9.69 -1.53
N PRO A 11 7.85 9.47 -0.25
CA PRO A 11 8.55 10.11 0.86
C PRO A 11 10.01 9.68 0.89
N THR A 12 10.91 10.59 1.28
CA THR A 12 12.29 10.25 1.61
C THR A 12 12.40 9.84 3.08
N SER A 13 13.57 9.38 3.50
CA SER A 13 13.79 9.03 4.91
C SER A 13 13.56 10.22 5.85
N GLU A 14 13.87 11.45 5.42
CA GLU A 14 13.65 12.66 6.21
C GLU A 14 12.16 13.00 6.38
N ASP A 15 11.29 12.52 5.49
CA ASP A 15 9.84 12.72 5.57
C ASP A 15 9.15 11.79 6.59
N ILE A 16 9.86 10.78 7.11
CA ILE A 16 9.32 9.75 8.00
C ILE A 16 9.87 9.98 9.42
N PRO A 17 9.04 10.44 10.38
CA PRO A 17 9.50 10.63 11.75
C PRO A 17 9.80 9.30 12.45
N ALA A 18 10.71 9.37 13.42
CA ALA A 18 10.91 8.28 14.36
C ALA A 18 9.62 8.02 15.14
N GLN A 19 9.15 6.78 15.11
CA GLN A 19 7.90 6.36 15.76
C GLN A 19 8.04 4.93 16.27
N TYR A 20 7.25 4.61 17.30
CA TYR A 20 7.14 3.26 17.87
C TYR A 20 5.69 3.03 18.28
N LEU A 21 5.18 1.85 17.95
CA LEU A 21 3.84 1.40 18.30
C LEU A 21 3.97 0.00 18.91
N ASP A 22 3.20 -0.29 19.95
CA ASP A 22 3.18 -1.61 20.57
C ASP A 22 2.54 -2.65 19.62
N TYR A 23 2.99 -3.89 19.74
CA TYR A 23 2.48 -4.98 18.91
C TYR A 23 1.15 -5.55 19.46
N PRO A 24 0.16 -5.87 18.59
CA PRO A 24 0.13 -5.60 17.15
C PRO A 24 -0.18 -4.13 16.87
N ALA A 25 0.62 -3.50 16.01
CA ALA A 25 0.42 -2.11 15.64
C ALA A 25 -0.71 -1.97 14.62
N SER A 26 -1.47 -0.88 14.71
CA SER A 26 -2.42 -0.47 13.68
C SER A 26 -1.71 0.43 12.67
N GLN A 27 -1.89 0.18 11.37
CA GLN A 27 -1.31 1.04 10.34
C GLN A 27 -1.95 2.43 10.30
N GLU A 28 -3.18 2.57 10.79
CA GLU A 28 -3.90 3.86 10.84
C GLU A 28 -3.27 4.80 11.89
N ASP A 29 -2.45 4.25 12.79
CA ASP A 29 -1.70 5.03 13.79
C ASP A 29 -0.28 5.39 13.30
N MET A 30 0.12 4.94 12.10
CA MET A 30 1.43 5.26 11.52
C MET A 30 1.43 6.63 10.85
N PHE A 31 2.53 7.37 10.97
CA PHE A 31 2.70 8.62 10.24
C PHE A 31 4.03 8.67 9.47
N PRO A 32 4.03 8.85 8.14
CA PRO A 32 2.85 8.83 7.27
C PRO A 32 2.21 7.43 7.22
N HIS A 33 0.94 7.39 6.80
CA HIS A 33 0.25 6.11 6.57
C HIS A 33 0.95 5.37 5.40
N PRO A 34 0.96 4.02 5.41
CA PRO A 34 1.42 3.25 4.26
C PRO A 34 0.63 3.59 3.00
N ASP A 35 1.34 3.68 1.88
CA ASP A 35 0.74 3.88 0.56
C ASP A 35 0.21 2.53 0.03
N SER A 36 -0.99 2.18 0.46
CA SER A 36 -1.71 0.99 0.00
C SER A 36 -2.80 1.31 -1.01
N ASP A 37 -2.99 2.58 -1.37
CA ASP A 37 -4.00 2.96 -2.34
C ASP A 37 -3.47 2.70 -3.76
N LEU A 38 -4.21 1.94 -4.55
CA LEU A 38 -3.77 1.51 -5.88
C LEU A 38 -3.93 2.63 -6.94
N SER A 39 -3.95 3.91 -6.54
CA SER A 39 -4.30 5.04 -7.42
C SER A 39 -3.39 5.16 -8.64
N TYR A 40 -2.15 4.68 -8.55
CA TYR A 40 -1.17 4.66 -9.64
C TYR A 40 -0.89 3.26 -10.20
N TYR A 41 -1.59 2.23 -9.73
CA TYR A 41 -1.41 0.85 -10.21
C TYR A 41 -2.18 0.61 -11.52
N HIS A 42 -1.55 -0.06 -12.48
CA HIS A 42 -2.15 -0.42 -13.76
C HIS A 42 -2.28 -1.94 -13.89
N SER A 43 -3.48 -2.47 -13.63
CA SER A 43 -3.77 -3.89 -13.75
C SER A 43 -3.79 -4.37 -15.21
N VAL A 44 -3.36 -5.61 -15.46
CA VAL A 44 -3.39 -6.26 -16.78
C VAL A 44 -4.14 -7.60 -16.79
N ASP A 45 -5.23 -7.70 -16.01
CA ASP A 45 -6.14 -8.86 -15.95
C ASP A 45 -5.49 -10.22 -15.58
N THR A 46 -4.26 -10.24 -15.07
CA THR A 46 -3.49 -11.48 -14.81
C THR A 46 -4.19 -12.46 -13.87
N LEU A 47 -4.94 -11.96 -12.88
CA LEU A 47 -5.65 -12.75 -11.88
C LEU A 47 -7.16 -12.86 -12.14
N LYS A 48 -7.62 -12.50 -13.35
CA LYS A 48 -9.04 -12.55 -13.69
C LYS A 48 -9.61 -13.97 -13.52
N ARG A 49 -10.72 -14.09 -12.78
CA ARG A 49 -11.40 -15.36 -12.43
C ARG A 49 -10.56 -16.30 -11.54
N LYS A 50 -9.60 -15.78 -10.79
CA LYS A 50 -8.92 -16.52 -9.72
C LYS A 50 -9.59 -16.25 -8.37
N VAL A 51 -9.42 -17.17 -7.44
CA VAL A 51 -9.91 -17.06 -6.05
C VAL A 51 -8.70 -17.25 -5.14
N ALA A 52 -8.55 -16.39 -4.15
CA ALA A 52 -7.45 -16.42 -3.18
C ALA A 52 -7.99 -16.26 -1.75
N PHE A 53 -7.35 -16.94 -0.80
CA PHE A 53 -7.47 -16.69 0.62
C PHE A 53 -6.12 -16.17 1.11
N ILE A 54 -6.13 -15.00 1.76
CA ILE A 54 -4.93 -14.31 2.21
C ILE A 54 -5.13 -13.96 3.69
N ALA A 55 -4.17 -14.30 4.54
CA ALA A 55 -4.19 -13.97 5.96
C ALA A 55 -3.39 -12.68 6.23
N GLY A 56 -3.79 -11.91 7.24
CA GLY A 56 -3.11 -10.66 7.62
C GLY A 56 -3.30 -9.52 6.61
N THR A 57 -4.47 -9.44 5.98
CA THR A 57 -4.80 -8.43 4.95
C THR A 57 -5.27 -7.10 5.54
N ASP A 58 -5.28 -6.97 6.86
CA ASP A 58 -5.72 -5.80 7.58
C ASP A 58 -4.70 -4.65 7.50
N SER A 59 -3.41 -4.95 7.31
CA SER A 59 -2.35 -3.93 7.29
C SER A 59 -1.19 -4.22 6.33
N GLY A 60 -0.45 -3.17 5.99
CA GLY A 60 0.83 -3.23 5.30
C GLY A 60 0.80 -3.99 3.97
N ILE A 61 1.76 -4.91 3.80
CA ILE A 61 1.93 -5.68 2.56
C ILE A 61 0.72 -6.59 2.30
N GLY A 62 0.15 -7.21 3.34
CA GLY A 62 -1.00 -8.09 3.18
C GLY A 62 -2.21 -7.36 2.64
N ARG A 63 -2.45 -6.12 3.10
CA ARG A 63 -3.48 -5.23 2.54
C ARG A 63 -3.21 -4.92 1.08
N ALA A 64 -2.00 -4.47 0.73
CA ALA A 64 -1.63 -4.14 -0.64
C ALA A 64 -1.72 -5.32 -1.63
N VAL A 65 -1.58 -6.56 -1.17
CA VAL A 65 -1.74 -7.77 -2.00
C VAL A 65 -3.22 -8.13 -2.21
N ALA A 66 -4.10 -7.74 -1.29
CA ALA A 66 -5.52 -8.08 -1.32
C ALA A 66 -6.38 -7.11 -2.14
N GLU A 67 -5.92 -5.86 -2.33
CA GLU A 67 -6.53 -4.85 -3.22
C GLU A 67 -6.35 -5.20 -4.71
#